data_AF-A0A2E5LZI2-F1
#
_entry.id   AF-A0A2E5LZI2-F1
#
_cell.length_a   1.000
_cell.length_b   1.000
_cell.length_c   1.000
_cell.angle_alpha   90.00
_cell.angle_beta   90.00
_cell.angle_gamma   90.00
#
_symmetry.space_group_name_H-M   'P 1'
#
loop_
_entity.id
_entity.type
_entity.pdbx_description
1 polymer ?
#
loop_
_entity_poly.entity_id
_entity_poly.type
_entity_poly.pdbx_seq_one_letter_code
_entity_poly.pdbx_strand_id
1 'polypeptide(L)'
;MGALIDHLKALATDTASIEEVTAAAEAALAGGELLTSELEDPEGAITKAKQEVEALNREVEGAIKRFPASQSAGFHRTDLDPRAMAVIATMAYARRGGVYLPKDLEEMVADGRVSEEWHARESVRIRVLLLILPMFIAALERAELIPATFATGITEVAQRLGRVRIPQITTT
;
A
#
# COMPACT_ATOMS: atom_id res chain seq x y z
N MET A 1 -13.70 14.42 -1.74
CA MET A 1 -13.05 13.18 -2.19
C MET A 1 -11.69 13.03 -1.52
N GLY A 2 -11.46 11.96 -0.78
CA GLY A 2 -10.34 11.80 0.17
C GLY A 2 -10.78 11.42 1.58
N ALA A 3 -12.08 11.48 1.89
CA ALA A 3 -12.59 11.36 3.25
C ALA A 3 -12.31 10.00 3.91
N LEU A 4 -12.31 8.91 3.14
CA LEU A 4 -11.93 7.59 3.67
C LEU A 4 -10.45 7.56 4.04
N ILE A 5 -9.60 8.02 3.12
CA ILE A 5 -8.15 8.03 3.33
C ILE A 5 -7.75 9.00 4.44
N ASP A 6 -8.40 10.16 4.52
CA ASP A 6 -8.16 11.16 5.56
C ASP A 6 -8.65 10.67 6.93
N HIS A 7 -9.79 9.97 6.98
CA HIS A 7 -10.26 9.31 8.19
C HIS A 7 -9.27 8.25 8.69
N LEU A 8 -8.79 7.38 7.80
CA LEU A 8 -7.80 6.36 8.15
C LEU A 8 -6.46 6.98 8.56
N LYS A 9 -6.04 8.10 7.94
CA LYS A 9 -4.84 8.84 8.34
C LYS A 9 -4.98 9.41 9.75
N ALA A 10 -6.15 9.93 10.09
CA ALA A 10 -6.43 10.43 11.44
C ALA A 10 -6.42 9.32 12.49
N LEU A 11 -6.72 8.07 12.10
CA LEU A 11 -6.60 6.90 12.97
C LEU A 11 -5.16 6.39 13.08
N ALA A 12 -4.36 6.50 12.01
CA ALA A 12 -2.95 6.10 11.96
C ALA A 12 -2.03 7.10 12.71
N THR A 13 -2.37 7.40 13.96
CA THR A 13 -1.55 8.18 14.89
C THR A 13 -0.36 7.36 15.39
N ASP A 14 0.64 8.03 15.99
CA ASP A 14 1.86 7.38 16.51
C ASP A 14 1.60 6.28 17.57
N THR A 15 0.41 6.30 18.19
CA THR A 15 0.01 5.31 19.19
C THR A 15 -0.81 4.15 18.63
N ALA A 16 -1.30 4.26 17.39
CA ALA A 16 -2.10 3.21 16.78
C ALA A 16 -1.22 2.05 16.31
N SER A 17 -1.66 0.82 16.58
CA SER A 17 -1.00 -0.36 16.06
C SER A 17 -1.35 -0.58 14.58
N ILE A 18 -0.45 -1.23 13.85
CA ILE A 18 -0.69 -1.66 12.46
C ILE A 18 -1.96 -2.51 12.36
N GLU A 19 -2.22 -3.35 13.36
CA GLU A 19 -3.40 -4.22 13.39
C GLU A 19 -4.69 -3.42 13.51
N GLU A 20 -4.75 -2.43 14.41
CA GLU A 20 -5.92 -1.56 14.58
C GLU A 20 -6.23 -0.77 13.31
N VAL A 21 -5.21 -0.19 12.68
CA VAL A 21 -5.39 0.56 11.42
C VAL A 21 -5.80 -0.38 10.29
N THR A 22 -5.25 -1.59 10.22
CA THR A 22 -5.64 -2.59 9.22
C THR A 22 -7.10 -3.03 9.40
N ALA A 23 -7.53 -3.29 10.63
CA ALA A 23 -8.92 -3.65 10.91
C ALA A 23 -9.91 -2.52 10.56
N ALA A 24 -9.55 -1.26 10.88
CA ALA A 24 -10.33 -0.09 10.49
C ALA A 24 -10.40 0.07 8.96
N ALA A 25 -9.28 -0.16 8.26
CA ALA A 25 -9.19 -0.17 6.82
C ALA A 25 -10.07 -1.27 6.18
N GLU A 26 -10.05 -2.49 6.72
CA GLU A 26 -10.91 -3.59 6.26
C GLU A 26 -12.40 -3.22 6.40
N ALA A 27 -12.79 -2.67 7.54
CA ALA A 27 -14.16 -2.22 7.78
C ALA A 27 -14.58 -1.10 6.82
N ALA A 28 -13.71 -0.10 6.60
CA ALA A 28 -13.98 1.00 5.69
C ALA A 28 -14.07 0.56 4.22
N LEU A 29 -13.25 -0.41 3.79
CA LEU A 29 -13.31 -0.98 2.45
C LEU A 29 -14.54 -1.88 2.22
N ALA A 30 -15.09 -2.47 3.29
CA ALA A 30 -16.28 -3.32 3.19
C ALA A 30 -17.57 -2.53 2.92
N GLY A 31 -17.58 -1.21 3.15
CA GLY A 31 -18.74 -0.35 2.87
C GLY A 31 -18.78 0.93 3.70
N GLY A 32 -19.87 1.68 3.52
CA GLY A 32 -20.16 2.91 4.26
C GLY A 32 -19.98 4.18 3.41
N GLU A 33 -20.46 5.30 3.96
CA GLU A 33 -20.53 6.59 3.25
C GLU A 33 -19.16 7.09 2.76
N LEU A 34 -18.11 6.86 3.55
CA LEU A 34 -16.75 7.27 3.19
C LEU A 34 -16.26 6.56 1.92
N LEU A 35 -16.50 5.25 1.80
CA LEU A 35 -16.14 4.48 0.61
C LEU A 35 -16.95 4.92 -0.60
N THR A 36 -18.27 5.12 -0.43
CA THR A 36 -19.14 5.61 -1.50
C THR A 36 -18.59 6.93 -2.06
N SER A 37 -18.20 7.87 -1.19
CA SER A 37 -17.63 9.15 -1.61
C SER A 37 -16.28 9.06 -2.34
N GLU A 38 -15.49 8.00 -2.10
CA GLU A 38 -14.25 7.76 -2.87
C GLU A 38 -14.54 7.21 -4.27
N LEU A 39 -15.61 6.43 -4.40
CA LEU A 39 -15.95 5.72 -5.63
C LEU A 39 -16.92 6.51 -6.52
N GLU A 40 -17.55 7.58 -6.02
CA GLU A 40 -18.37 8.54 -6.80
C GLU A 40 -17.57 9.28 -7.90
N ASP A 41 -16.24 9.35 -7.77
CA ASP A 41 -15.32 9.86 -8.79
C ASP A 41 -14.20 8.82 -9.06
N PRO A 42 -14.48 7.84 -9.95
CA PRO A 42 -13.54 6.78 -10.31
C PRO A 42 -12.20 7.30 -10.84
N GLU A 43 -12.22 8.32 -11.71
CA GLU A 43 -11.02 8.89 -12.32
C GLU A 43 -10.13 9.56 -11.27
N GLY A 44 -10.76 10.29 -10.34
CA GLY A 44 -10.09 10.87 -9.18
C GLY A 44 -9.42 9.84 -8.29
N ALA A 45 -10.09 8.71 -8.00
CA ALA A 45 -9.52 7.63 -7.20
C ALA A 45 -8.29 6.99 -7.88
N ILE A 46 -8.38 6.72 -9.18
CA ILE A 46 -7.28 6.16 -9.98
C ILE A 46 -6.09 7.13 -10.02
N THR A 47 -6.35 8.41 -10.30
CA THR A 47 -5.31 9.44 -10.39
C THR A 47 -4.54 9.58 -9.07
N LYS A 48 -5.25 9.60 -7.93
CA LYS A 48 -4.60 9.66 -6.63
C LYS A 48 -3.78 8.41 -6.31
N ALA A 49 -4.27 7.22 -6.68
CA ALA A 49 -3.52 5.98 -6.48
C ALA A 49 -2.16 6.02 -7.21
N LYS A 50 -2.12 6.55 -8.43
CA LYS A 50 -0.87 6.75 -9.17
C LYS A 50 0.10 7.69 -8.45
N GLN A 51 -0.40 8.85 -8.02
CA GLN A 51 0.40 9.84 -7.29
C GLN A 51 0.98 9.28 -5.99
N GLU A 52 0.20 8.49 -5.25
CA GLU A 52 0.63 7.85 -4.00
C GLU A 52 1.69 6.76 -4.26
N VAL A 53 1.57 5.97 -5.34
CA VAL A 53 2.61 5.02 -5.75
C VAL A 53 3.90 5.71 -6.17
N GLU A 54 3.82 6.84 -6.89
CA GLU A 54 5.00 7.64 -7.22
C GLU A 54 5.68 8.19 -5.96
N ALA A 55 4.90 8.62 -4.96
CA ALA A 55 5.44 9.05 -3.67
C ALA A 55 6.16 7.90 -2.96
N LEU A 56 5.60 6.69 -2.99
CA LEU A 56 6.27 5.52 -2.47
C LEU A 56 7.58 5.20 -3.21
N ASN A 57 7.62 5.31 -4.53
CA ASN A 57 8.86 5.07 -5.28
C ASN A 57 9.99 6.01 -4.82
N ARG A 58 9.67 7.28 -4.52
CA ARG A 58 10.63 8.22 -3.92
C ARG A 58 11.07 7.79 -2.51
N GLU A 59 10.16 7.26 -1.70
CA GLU A 59 10.44 6.74 -0.37
C GLU A 59 11.38 5.50 -0.43
N VAL A 60 11.15 4.63 -1.41
CA VAL A 60 12.00 3.47 -1.72
C VAL A 60 13.40 3.91 -2.13
N GLU A 61 13.53 4.91 -3.00
CA GLU A 61 14.83 5.51 -3.34
C GLU A 61 15.53 6.10 -2.10
N GLY A 62 14.76 6.71 -1.20
CA GLY A 62 15.25 7.24 0.08
C GLY A 62 15.75 6.15 1.04
N ALA A 63 15.21 4.93 0.97
CA ALA A 63 15.61 3.82 1.85
C ALA A 63 17.08 3.42 1.66
N ILE A 64 17.61 3.47 0.43
CA ILE A 64 19.02 3.19 0.13
C ILE A 64 19.95 4.17 0.86
N LYS A 65 19.53 5.43 1.00
CA LYS A 65 20.29 6.47 1.71
C LYS A 65 20.24 6.29 3.23
N ARG A 66 19.09 5.84 3.76
CA ARG A 66 18.88 5.65 5.20
C ARG A 66 19.52 4.39 5.76
N PHE A 67 19.63 3.34 4.95
CA PHE A 67 20.27 2.09 5.33
C PHE A 67 21.54 1.85 4.48
N PRO A 68 22.66 2.53 4.78
CA PRO A 68 23.90 2.34 4.04
C PRO A 68 24.44 0.92 4.24
N ALA A 69 25.04 0.37 3.19
CA ALA A 69 25.71 -0.92 3.25
C ALA A 69 26.77 -0.93 4.37
N SER A 70 26.86 -2.04 5.12
CA SER A 70 27.89 -2.20 6.13
C SER A 70 29.29 -2.17 5.49
N GLN A 71 30.18 -1.31 5.99
CA GLN A 71 31.57 -1.21 5.52
C GLN A 71 32.39 -2.50 5.75
N SER A 72 31.85 -3.49 6.48
CA SER A 72 32.52 -4.78 6.72
C SER A 72 32.48 -5.74 5.52
N ALA A 73 31.78 -5.41 4.43
CA ALA A 73 31.80 -6.18 3.20
C ALA A 73 33.00 -5.72 2.33
N GLY A 74 34.13 -6.41 2.45
CA GLY A 74 35.34 -6.11 1.69
C GLY A 74 35.11 -6.07 0.18
N PHE A 75 35.49 -4.94 -0.43
CA PHE A 75 35.85 -4.62 -1.83
C PHE A 75 35.13 -5.25 -3.06
N HIS A 76 34.25 -6.24 -2.96
CA HIS A 76 33.63 -6.88 -4.13
C HIS A 76 32.16 -7.29 -3.99
N ARG A 77 31.42 -6.78 -2.99
CA ARG A 77 29.96 -6.95 -2.94
C ARG A 77 29.25 -5.66 -2.56
N THR A 78 28.51 -5.11 -3.50
CA THR A 78 27.41 -4.16 -3.29
C THR A 78 26.24 -4.88 -2.61
N ASP A 79 26.46 -5.38 -1.39
CA ASP A 79 25.39 -5.98 -0.60
C ASP A 79 24.60 -4.82 0.05
N LEU A 80 23.44 -4.49 -0.53
CA LEU A 80 22.49 -3.54 0.05
C LEU A 80 22.07 -4.02 1.45
N ASP A 81 21.85 -3.08 2.38
CA ASP A 81 21.34 -3.41 3.71
C ASP A 81 20.01 -4.19 3.59
N PRO A 82 19.82 -5.30 4.34
CA PRO A 82 18.60 -6.08 4.28
C PRO A 82 17.31 -5.28 4.51
N ARG A 83 17.36 -4.18 5.27
CA ARG A 83 16.24 -3.26 5.47
C ARG A 83 15.95 -2.46 4.21
N ALA A 84 16.97 -1.92 3.54
CA ALA A 84 16.80 -1.28 2.24
C ALA A 84 16.20 -2.25 1.23
N MET A 85 16.70 -3.50 1.18
CA MET A 85 16.14 -4.54 0.31
C MET A 85 14.68 -4.83 0.59
N ALA A 86 14.29 -4.90 1.87
CA ALA A 86 12.89 -5.10 2.26
C ALA A 86 12.00 -3.95 1.80
N VAL A 87 12.43 -2.70 1.98
CA VAL A 87 11.67 -1.53 1.51
C VAL A 87 11.58 -1.50 -0.02
N ILE A 88 12.67 -1.79 -0.74
CA ILE A 88 12.68 -1.88 -2.21
C ILE A 88 11.71 -2.96 -2.72
N ALA A 89 11.66 -4.10 -2.04
CA ALA A 89 10.81 -5.22 -2.42
C ALA A 89 9.33 -5.06 -2.00
N THR A 90 8.96 -3.95 -1.33
CA THR A 90 7.60 -3.74 -0.78
C THR A 90 6.49 -3.96 -1.81
N MET A 91 6.63 -3.40 -3.01
CA MET A 91 5.61 -3.55 -4.06
C MET A 91 5.48 -4.99 -4.54
N ALA A 92 6.56 -5.77 -4.52
CA ALA A 92 6.50 -7.20 -4.81
C ALA A 92 5.73 -7.97 -3.72
N TYR A 93 5.92 -7.60 -2.44
CA TYR A 93 5.17 -8.20 -1.32
C TYR A 93 3.68 -7.86 -1.40
N ALA A 94 3.34 -6.60 -1.69
CA ALA A 94 1.96 -6.16 -1.90
C ALA A 94 1.25 -6.95 -3.01
N ARG A 95 1.92 -7.10 -4.17
CA ARG A 95 1.41 -7.90 -5.29
C ARG A 95 1.24 -9.37 -4.94
N ARG A 96 2.18 -9.96 -4.21
CA ARG A 96 2.06 -11.35 -3.71
C ARG A 96 0.87 -11.52 -2.77
N GLY A 97 0.47 -10.46 -2.07
CA GLY A 97 -0.75 -10.44 -1.27
C GLY A 97 -2.04 -10.21 -2.06
N GLY A 98 -1.99 -9.97 -3.37
CA GLY A 98 -3.17 -9.79 -4.20
C GLY A 98 -3.65 -8.35 -4.32
N VAL A 99 -2.80 -7.37 -4.01
CA VAL A 99 -3.07 -5.95 -4.30
C VAL A 99 -2.39 -5.58 -5.63
N TYR A 100 -3.17 -5.06 -6.57
CA TYR A 100 -2.70 -4.68 -7.90
C TYR A 100 -2.11 -3.27 -7.92
N LEU A 101 -1.02 -3.08 -8.67
CA LEU A 101 -0.44 -1.75 -8.88
C LEU A 101 -1.23 -0.99 -9.97
N PRO A 102 -1.23 0.36 -9.97
CA PRO A 102 -2.00 1.13 -10.95
C PRO A 102 -1.65 0.77 -12.39
N LYS A 103 -0.37 0.54 -12.68
CA LYS A 103 0.07 0.11 -14.01
C LYS A 103 -0.49 -1.26 -14.42
N ASP A 104 -0.52 -2.22 -13.49
CA ASP A 104 -1.10 -3.54 -13.75
C ASP A 104 -2.60 -3.40 -14.08
N LEU A 105 -3.30 -2.50 -13.39
CA LEU A 105 -4.72 -2.24 -13.58
C LEU A 105 -5.01 -1.54 -14.93
N GLU A 106 -4.18 -0.57 -15.32
CA GLU A 106 -4.28 0.08 -16.63
C GLU A 106 -4.15 -0.92 -17.79
N GLU A 107 -3.16 -1.81 -17.71
CA GLU A 107 -2.96 -2.87 -18.71
C GLU A 107 -4.18 -3.80 -18.75
N MET A 108 -4.72 -4.20 -17.60
CA MET A 108 -5.91 -5.05 -17.53
C MET A 108 -7.18 -4.38 -18.09
N VAL A 109 -7.35 -3.07 -17.91
CA VAL A 109 -8.46 -2.30 -18.50
C VAL A 109 -8.29 -2.18 -20.01
N ALA A 110 -7.08 -1.84 -20.49
CA ALA A 110 -6.79 -1.73 -21.92
C ALA A 110 -7.02 -3.05 -22.67
N ASP A 111 -6.71 -4.17 -22.02
CA ASP A 111 -6.95 -5.52 -22.54
C ASP A 111 -8.43 -5.98 -22.43
N GLY A 112 -9.31 -5.16 -21.84
CA GLY A 112 -10.73 -5.49 -21.63
C GLY A 112 -10.97 -6.59 -20.59
N ARG A 113 -9.99 -6.89 -19.72
CA ARG A 113 -10.08 -7.94 -18.71
C ARG A 113 -10.91 -7.54 -17.50
N VAL A 114 -10.99 -6.23 -17.22
CA VAL A 114 -11.69 -5.65 -16.07
C VAL A 114 -12.37 -4.34 -16.45
N SER A 115 -13.43 -3.97 -15.72
CA SER A 115 -14.11 -2.68 -15.91
C SER A 115 -13.39 -1.53 -15.22
N GLU A 116 -13.68 -0.29 -15.65
CA GLU A 116 -13.21 0.92 -14.95
C GLU A 116 -13.71 0.99 -13.50
N GLU A 117 -14.93 0.54 -13.23
CA GLU A 117 -15.49 0.44 -11.88
C GLU A 117 -14.65 -0.51 -11.00
N TRP A 118 -14.20 -1.63 -11.57
CA TRP A 118 -13.31 -2.54 -10.85
C TRP A 118 -11.93 -1.90 -10.61
N HIS A 119 -11.38 -1.23 -11.63
CA HIS A 119 -10.12 -0.47 -11.49
C HIS A 119 -10.19 0.59 -10.39
N ALA A 120 -11.29 1.34 -10.28
CA ALA A 120 -11.47 2.34 -9.22
C ALA A 120 -11.47 1.70 -7.82
N ARG A 121 -12.15 0.56 -7.65
CA ARG A 121 -12.16 -0.18 -6.37
C ARG A 121 -10.77 -0.69 -5.99
N GLU A 122 -10.04 -1.25 -6.94
CA GLU A 122 -8.65 -1.67 -6.72
C GLU A 122 -7.72 -0.48 -6.43
N SER A 123 -7.98 0.68 -7.05
CA SER A 123 -7.27 1.92 -6.78
C SER A 123 -7.47 2.39 -5.34
N VAL A 124 -8.71 2.32 -4.81
CA VAL A 124 -8.96 2.62 -3.39
C VAL A 124 -8.25 1.60 -2.49
N ARG A 125 -8.27 0.30 -2.83
CA ARG A 125 -7.59 -0.74 -2.05
C ARG A 125 -6.09 -0.49 -1.93
N ILE A 126 -5.41 -0.18 -3.03
CA ILE A 126 -3.97 0.11 -2.96
C ILE A 126 -3.68 1.38 -2.17
N ARG A 127 -4.49 2.44 -2.29
CA ARG A 127 -4.34 3.66 -1.49
C ARG A 127 -4.43 3.38 0.01
N VAL A 128 -5.33 2.49 0.41
CA VAL A 128 -5.44 2.03 1.81
C VAL A 128 -4.19 1.26 2.25
N LEU A 129 -3.63 0.38 1.41
CA LEU A 129 -2.37 -0.28 1.74
C LEU A 129 -1.21 0.71 1.88
N LEU A 130 -1.13 1.69 0.97
CA LEU A 130 -0.09 2.73 0.97
C LEU A 130 -0.16 3.64 2.19
N LEU A 131 -1.31 3.76 2.83
CA LEU A 131 -1.48 4.46 4.11
C LEU A 131 -0.86 3.69 5.28
N ILE A 132 -0.98 2.36 5.28
CA ILE A 132 -0.47 1.50 6.36
C ILE A 132 1.04 1.31 6.23
N LEU A 133 1.56 1.30 5.01
CA LEU A 133 2.96 1.02 4.71
C LEU A 133 3.98 1.92 5.46
N PRO A 134 3.81 3.24 5.58
CA PRO A 134 4.67 4.09 6.40
C PRO A 134 4.85 3.60 7.84
N MET A 135 3.82 2.98 8.44
CA MET A 135 3.91 2.43 9.79
C MET A 135 4.90 1.25 9.86
N PHE A 136 4.90 0.38 8.84
CA PHE A 136 5.87 -0.71 8.72
C PHE A 136 7.29 -0.20 8.48
N ILE A 137 7.46 0.82 7.62
CA ILE A 137 8.76 1.42 7.36
C ILE A 137 9.31 2.06 8.64
N ALA A 138 8.49 2.80 9.37
CA ALA A 138 8.89 3.41 10.63
C ALA A 138 9.26 2.38 11.70
N ALA A 139 8.52 1.27 11.81
CA ALA A 139 8.86 0.16 12.71
C ALA A 139 10.19 -0.52 12.32
N LEU A 140 10.47 -0.67 11.02
CA LEU A 140 11.73 -1.19 10.50
C LEU A 140 12.90 -0.23 10.80
N GLU A 141 12.68 1.08 10.67
CA GLU A 141 13.66 2.13 11.00
C GLU A 141 14.00 2.17 12.49
N ARG A 142 13.00 1.99 13.37
CA ARG A 142 13.18 1.93 14.82
C ARG A 142 13.72 0.58 15.32
N ALA A 143 14.01 -0.36 14.41
CA ALA A 143 14.43 -1.73 14.72
C ALA A 143 13.42 -2.52 15.59
N GLU A 144 12.16 -2.11 15.60
CA GLU A 144 11.03 -2.83 16.21
C GLU A 144 10.60 -4.01 15.33
N LEU A 145 10.95 -3.96 14.05
CA LEU A 145 10.64 -4.97 13.04
C LEU A 145 11.91 -5.40 12.31
N ILE A 146 12.09 -6.70 12.13
CA ILE A 146 13.18 -7.24 11.29
C ILE A 146 12.72 -7.37 9.83
N PRO A 147 13.63 -7.33 8.84
CA PRO A 147 13.29 -7.39 7.41
C PRO A 147 12.38 -8.56 6.99
N ALA A 148 12.58 -9.75 7.55
CA ALA A 148 11.75 -10.92 7.25
C ALA A 148 10.30 -10.75 7.74
N THR A 149 10.13 -10.18 8.94
CA THR A 149 8.80 -9.89 9.50
C THR A 149 8.13 -8.73 8.77
N PHE A 150 8.89 -7.74 8.31
CA PHE A 150 8.39 -6.70 7.41
C PHE A 150 7.77 -7.29 6.15
N ALA A 151 8.50 -8.15 5.43
CA ALA A 151 7.99 -8.77 4.20
C ALA A 151 6.72 -9.59 4.45
N THR A 152 6.70 -10.34 5.55
CA THR A 152 5.55 -11.15 5.96
C THR A 152 4.34 -10.27 6.28
N GLY A 153 4.54 -9.22 7.09
CA GLY A 153 3.47 -8.30 7.49
C GLY A 153 2.87 -7.52 6.33
N ILE A 154 3.69 -7.02 5.39
CA ILE A 154 3.16 -6.39 4.17
C ILE A 154 2.34 -7.38 3.33
N THR A 155 2.84 -8.60 3.17
CA THR A 155 2.12 -9.63 2.42
C THR A 155 0.79 -9.97 3.10
N GLU A 156 0.77 -10.11 4.42
CA GLU A 156 -0.43 -10.42 5.21
C GLU A 156 -1.47 -9.31 5.15
N VAL A 157 -1.08 -8.06 5.35
CA VAL A 157 -1.98 -6.90 5.21
C VAL A 157 -2.53 -6.83 3.80
N ALA A 158 -1.69 -7.01 2.78
CA ALA A 158 -2.16 -7.05 1.39
C ALA A 158 -3.16 -8.20 1.13
N GLN A 159 -2.93 -9.40 1.68
CA GLN A 159 -3.89 -10.52 1.60
C GLN A 159 -5.22 -10.22 2.27
N ARG A 160 -5.17 -9.60 3.44
CA ARG A 160 -6.35 -9.18 4.18
C ARG A 160 -7.18 -8.19 3.39
N LEU A 161 -6.57 -7.09 2.94
CA LEU A 161 -7.22 -6.08 2.12
C LEU A 161 -7.73 -6.66 0.79
N GLY A 162 -6.98 -7.57 0.16
CA GLY A 162 -7.36 -8.26 -1.08
C GLY A 162 -8.59 -9.16 -0.94
N ARG A 163 -8.88 -9.66 0.27
CA ARG A 163 -10.09 -10.45 0.56
C ARG A 163 -11.32 -9.60 0.82
N VAL A 164 -11.16 -8.31 1.10
CA VAL A 164 -12.31 -7.43 1.37
C VAL A 164 -13.10 -7.23 0.08
N ARG A 165 -14.37 -7.64 0.12
CA ARG A 165 -15.30 -7.41 -0.98
C ARG A 165 -15.75 -5.95 -0.96
N ILE A 166 -15.19 -5.17 -1.88
CA ILE A 166 -15.59 -3.77 -2.07
C ILE A 166 -16.91 -3.74 -2.87
N PRO A 167 -18.01 -3.18 -2.31
CA PRO A 167 -19.31 -3.15 -2.97
C PRO A 167 -19.23 -2.43 -4.33
N GLN A 168 -20.10 -2.84 -5.25
CA GLN A 168 -20.30 -2.12 -6.51
C GLN A 168 -21.11 -0.86 -6.22
N ILE A 169 -20.76 0.25 -6.87
CA ILE A 169 -21.67 1.39 -6.84
C ILE A 169 -22.80 1.06 -7.81
N THR A 170 -23.98 0.85 -7.26
CA THR A 170 -25.20 0.82 -8.07
C THR A 170 -25.62 2.28 -8.25
N THR A 171 -25.28 2.88 -9.39
CA THR A 171 -25.88 4.15 -9.80
C THR A 171 -27.34 3.88 -10.15
N THR A 172 -28.24 4.15 -9.21
CA THR A 172 -29.69 4.27 -9.47
C THR A 172 -30.02 5.59 -10.13
#